data_AF-A0A525BZ72-F1
#
_entry.id   AF-A0A525BZ72-F1
#
_cell.length_a   1.000
_cell.length_b   1.000
_cell.length_c   1.000
_cell.angle_alpha   90.00
_cell.angle_beta   90.00
_cell.angle_gamma   90.00
#
_symmetry.space_group_name_H-M   'P 1'
#
loop_
_entity.id
_entity.type
_entity.pdbx_description
1 polymer ?
#
loop_
_entity_poly.entity_id
_entity_poly.type
_entity_poly.pdbx_seq_one_letter_code
_entity_poly.pdbx_strand_id
1 'polypeptide(L)'
;MNKKPNKTDVLEDVLSGLDEDSSPSLEELDKLIHRSFRLTQAPSPESDKRQSMLGRALRASSTGKRKTTIYLTSKLADELDNTKANIRELMPEDARSLVTKSSIVNLALRILLREYEKRGEESILVKQLNKMAQKQ
;
A
#
# COMPACT_ATOMS: atom_id res chain seq x y z
N MET A 1 1.33 15.28 67.92
CA MET A 1 2.45 15.93 67.19
C MET A 1 3.19 14.83 66.44
N ASN A 2 3.51 14.83 65.15
CA ASN A 2 3.26 15.70 64.00
C ASN A 2 3.39 14.79 62.76
N LYS A 3 2.51 14.97 61.77
CA LYS A 3 2.65 14.38 60.43
C LYS A 3 3.88 14.98 59.73
N LYS A 4 4.66 14.15 59.04
CA LYS A 4 5.42 14.57 57.85
C LYS A 4 5.27 13.49 56.78
N PRO A 5 4.57 13.75 55.66
CA PRO A 5 4.64 12.89 54.49
C PRO A 5 5.96 13.17 53.76
N ASN A 6 6.76 12.14 53.52
CA ASN A 6 7.85 12.20 52.55
C ASN A 6 7.23 12.47 51.18
N LYS A 7 7.52 13.65 50.64
CA LYS A 7 7.26 13.96 49.24
C LYS A 7 8.31 13.20 48.44
N THR A 8 7.94 12.07 47.86
CA THR A 8 8.64 11.56 46.68
C THR A 8 8.49 12.64 45.62
N ASP A 9 9.60 13.27 45.25
CA ASP A 9 9.61 14.32 44.25
C ASP A 9 9.42 13.63 42.89
N VAL A 10 8.19 13.63 42.40
CA VAL A 10 7.78 12.95 41.15
C VAL A 10 8.61 13.46 39.96
N LEU A 11 9.18 14.66 40.07
CA LEU A 11 10.04 15.26 39.06
C LEU A 11 11.46 14.68 39.06
N GLU A 12 11.94 14.17 40.20
CA GLU A 12 13.27 13.55 40.29
C GLU A 12 13.27 12.19 39.58
N ASP A 13 12.19 11.41 39.70
CA ASP A 13 12.00 10.15 38.96
C ASP A 13 12.00 10.38 37.44
N VAL A 14 11.29 11.41 36.97
CA VAL A 14 11.18 11.74 35.53
C VAL A 14 12.50 12.28 34.95
N LEU A 15 13.30 12.99 35.75
CA LEU A 15 14.59 13.53 35.31
C LEU A 15 15.75 12.54 35.45
N SER A 16 15.59 11.46 36.24
CA SER A 16 16.64 10.47 36.49
C SER A 16 16.83 9.47 35.33
N GLY A 17 15.89 9.44 34.36
CA GLY A 17 16.08 8.71 33.10
C GLY A 17 16.18 7.19 33.26
N LEU A 18 15.60 6.63 34.32
CA LEU A 18 15.51 5.19 34.56
C LEU A 18 14.15 4.65 34.09
N ASP A 19 13.87 4.77 32.80
CA ASP A 19 12.93 3.89 32.11
C ASP A 19 13.60 3.42 30.81
N GLU A 20 14.22 2.24 30.89
CA GLU A 20 14.57 1.41 29.74
C GLU A 20 13.28 0.89 29.10
N ASP A 21 12.54 1.76 28.43
CA ASP A 21 11.55 1.35 27.45
C ASP A 21 11.47 2.45 26.40
N SER A 22 12.29 2.28 25.35
CA SER A 22 12.25 3.09 24.14
C SER A 22 10.88 2.87 23.49
N SER A 23 9.90 3.62 23.97
CA SER A 23 8.52 3.50 23.55
C SER A 23 8.44 3.82 22.05
N PRO A 24 7.79 2.97 21.23
CA PRO A 24 7.65 3.19 19.78
C PRO A 24 6.98 4.53 19.45
N SER A 25 6.31 5.13 20.43
CA SER A 25 5.70 6.45 20.37
C SER A 25 6.70 7.59 20.14
N LEU A 26 7.90 7.54 20.72
CA LEU A 26 8.91 8.60 20.54
C LEU A 26 9.52 8.57 19.13
N GLU A 27 9.68 7.37 18.56
CA GLU A 27 10.19 7.21 17.20
C GLU A 27 9.14 7.63 16.15
N GLU A 28 7.86 7.42 16.44
CA GLU A 28 6.76 7.95 15.63
C GLU A 28 6.67 9.48 15.70
N LEU A 29 6.92 10.06 16.89
CA LEU A 29 6.96 11.50 17.07
C LEU A 29 8.16 12.12 16.32
N ASP A 30 9.34 11.51 16.39
CA ASP A 30 10.52 11.95 15.63
C ASP A 30 10.27 11.92 14.11
N LYS A 31 9.63 10.85 13.61
CA LYS A 31 9.17 10.75 12.21
C LYS A 31 8.18 11.86 11.85
N LEU A 32 7.29 12.24 12.77
CA LEU A 32 6.30 13.31 12.55
C LEU A 32 6.93 14.70 12.56
N ILE A 33 7.88 14.94 13.46
CA ILE A 33 8.67 16.19 13.54
C ILE A 33 9.49 16.36 12.25
N HIS A 34 10.18 15.32 11.80
CA HIS A 34 10.93 15.38 10.54
C HIS A 34 10.05 15.55 9.30
N ARG A 35 8.79 15.05 9.33
CA ARG A 35 7.83 15.24 8.25
C ARG A 35 7.27 16.67 8.21
N SER A 36 6.99 17.25 9.37
CA SER A 36 6.44 18.61 9.48
C SER A 36 7.48 19.68 9.11
N PHE A 37 8.74 19.51 9.49
CA PHE A 37 9.84 20.41 9.09
C PHE A 37 10.10 20.44 7.57
N ARG A 38 9.82 19.34 6.85
CA ARG A 38 9.92 19.31 5.37
C ARG A 38 8.77 20.06 4.66
N LEU A 39 7.68 20.36 5.37
CA LEU A 39 6.52 21.06 4.82
C LEU A 39 6.58 22.57 5.06
N THR A 40 7.36 23.04 6.04
CA THR A 40 7.52 24.47 6.36
C THR A 40 8.69 25.14 5.64
N GLN A 41 9.54 24.37 4.93
CA GLN A 41 10.53 24.95 4.02
C GLN A 41 9.87 25.32 2.68
N ALA A 42 9.88 26.62 2.38
CA ALA A 42 9.53 27.18 1.08
C ALA A 42 10.34 26.51 -0.06
N PRO A 43 9.81 26.44 -1.30
CA PRO A 43 10.33 25.58 -2.34
C PRO A 43 11.67 26.10 -2.88
N SER A 44 12.74 25.38 -2.59
CA SER A 44 14.00 25.45 -3.34
C SER A 44 13.84 24.72 -4.68
N PRO A 45 14.41 25.22 -5.80
CA PRO A 45 14.12 24.77 -7.16
C PRO A 45 14.86 23.46 -7.53
N GLU A 46 14.73 22.42 -6.71
CA GLU A 46 15.14 21.05 -7.07
C GLU A 46 13.89 20.17 -7.30
N SER A 47 13.03 20.60 -8.23
CA SER A 47 11.80 19.89 -8.60
C SER A 47 11.99 18.70 -9.56
N ASP A 48 13.23 18.25 -9.81
CA ASP A 48 13.48 17.10 -10.71
C ASP A 48 13.57 15.74 -10.00
N LYS A 49 13.65 15.70 -8.66
CA LYS A 49 13.83 14.42 -7.94
C LYS A 49 12.50 13.75 -7.53
N ARG A 50 11.35 14.43 -7.65
CA ARG A 50 10.05 13.87 -7.22
C ARG A 50 9.43 12.89 -8.22
N GLN A 51 9.79 12.93 -9.51
CA GLN A 51 9.40 11.89 -10.47
C GLN A 51 10.12 10.54 -10.23
N SER A 52 11.25 10.55 -9.52
CA SER A 52 12.06 9.35 -9.25
C SER A 52 11.48 8.42 -8.17
N MET A 53 10.67 8.94 -7.25
CA MET A 53 10.18 8.13 -6.11
C MET A 53 9.06 7.15 -6.51
N LEU A 54 8.18 7.50 -7.45
CA LEU A 54 7.18 6.57 -7.98
C LEU A 54 7.84 5.45 -8.82
N GLY A 55 8.89 5.79 -9.58
CA GLY A 55 9.68 4.81 -10.32
C GLY A 55 10.46 3.84 -9.41
N ARG A 56 11.01 4.32 -8.28
CA ARG A 56 11.71 3.47 -7.30
C ARG A 56 10.77 2.54 -6.54
N ALA A 57 9.56 2.98 -6.17
CA ALA A 57 8.58 2.12 -5.48
C ALA A 57 8.12 0.95 -6.38
N LEU A 58 7.95 1.18 -7.68
CA LEU A 58 7.62 0.11 -8.64
C LEU A 58 8.80 -0.85 -8.87
N ARG A 59 10.04 -0.35 -8.85
CA ARG A 59 11.27 -1.15 -9.01
C ARG A 59 11.63 -1.96 -7.75
N ALA A 60 11.35 -1.45 -6.54
CA ALA A 60 11.64 -2.14 -5.29
C ALA A 60 10.78 -3.41 -5.05
N SER A 61 9.69 -3.61 -5.80
CA SER A 61 8.86 -4.82 -5.70
C SER A 61 9.38 -6.05 -6.46
N SER A 62 10.55 -5.95 -7.12
CA SER A 62 11.07 -7.04 -7.96
C SER A 62 11.70 -8.20 -7.20
N THR A 63 11.88 -8.10 -5.88
CA THR A 63 12.56 -9.14 -5.08
C THR A 63 11.71 -10.38 -4.77
N GLY A 64 10.49 -10.51 -5.34
CA GLY A 64 9.61 -11.66 -5.11
C GLY A 64 8.65 -12.03 -6.25
N LYS A 65 8.98 -11.71 -7.52
CA LYS A 65 8.08 -12.01 -8.65
C LYS A 65 8.14 -13.50 -9.03
N ARG A 66 7.04 -14.23 -8.82
CA ARG A 66 6.87 -15.60 -9.34
C ARG A 66 6.23 -15.56 -10.73
N LYS A 67 6.83 -16.24 -11.70
CA LYS A 67 6.21 -16.46 -13.02
C LYS A 67 5.21 -17.60 -12.91
N THR A 68 4.00 -17.36 -13.41
CA THR A 68 2.93 -18.36 -13.49
C THR A 68 2.31 -18.29 -14.88
N THR A 69 1.98 -19.45 -15.45
CA THR A 69 1.25 -19.56 -16.71
C THR A 69 -0.21 -19.89 -16.40
N ILE A 70 -1.14 -19.11 -16.97
CA ILE A 70 -2.59 -19.33 -16.83
C ILE A 70 -3.15 -19.55 -18.22
N TYR A 71 -3.89 -20.63 -18.41
CA TYR A 71 -4.61 -20.90 -19.66
C TYR A 71 -5.92 -20.13 -19.66
N LEU A 72 -6.17 -19.38 -20.73
CA LEU A 72 -7.41 -18.66 -20.98
C LEU A 72 -8.11 -19.30 -22.17
N THR A 73 -9.44 -19.22 -22.21
CA THR A 73 -10.18 -19.55 -23.44
C THR A 73 -9.82 -18.55 -24.53
N SER A 74 -9.93 -18.95 -25.80
CA SER A 74 -9.66 -18.06 -26.95
C SER A 74 -10.49 -16.77 -26.85
N LYS A 75 -11.79 -16.92 -26.60
CA LYS A 75 -12.71 -15.81 -26.41
C LYS A 75 -12.24 -14.82 -25.33
N LEU A 76 -11.78 -15.31 -24.18
CA LEU A 76 -11.32 -14.44 -23.09
C LEU A 76 -9.99 -13.74 -23.44
N ALA A 77 -9.12 -14.40 -24.22
CA ALA A 77 -7.89 -13.78 -24.71
C ALA A 77 -8.19 -12.63 -25.68
N ASP A 78 -9.17 -12.80 -26.58
CA ASP A 78 -9.61 -11.77 -27.52
C ASP A 78 -10.28 -10.59 -26.79
N GLU A 79 -11.13 -10.87 -25.80
CA GLU A 79 -11.73 -9.85 -24.94
C GLU A 79 -10.67 -9.05 -24.17
N LEU A 80 -9.58 -9.70 -23.73
CA LEU A 80 -8.46 -9.03 -23.07
C LEU A 80 -7.67 -8.13 -24.02
N ASP A 81 -7.52 -8.52 -25.29
CA ASP A 81 -6.90 -7.68 -26.31
C ASP A 81 -7.71 -6.42 -26.58
N ASN A 82 -9.01 -6.58 -26.79
CA ASN A 82 -9.92 -5.46 -27.00
C ASN A 82 -9.95 -4.53 -25.78
N THR A 83 -10.03 -5.10 -24.58
CA THR A 83 -10.01 -4.33 -23.32
C THR A 83 -8.70 -3.53 -23.17
N LYS A 84 -7.55 -4.13 -23.53
CA LYS A 84 -6.27 -3.44 -23.51
C LYS A 84 -6.25 -2.23 -24.47
N ALA A 85 -6.80 -2.39 -25.68
CA ALA A 85 -6.89 -1.28 -26.63
C ALA A 85 -7.76 -0.15 -26.08
N ASN A 86 -8.94 -0.47 -25.57
CA ASN A 86 -9.88 0.50 -25.00
C ASN A 86 -9.27 1.26 -23.80
N ILE A 87 -8.59 0.55 -22.89
CA ILE A 87 -7.93 1.21 -21.75
C ILE A 87 -6.82 2.15 -22.24
N ARG A 88 -6.06 1.76 -23.28
CA ARG A 88 -5.00 2.62 -23.84
C ARG A 88 -5.54 3.90 -24.44
N GLU A 89 -6.71 3.85 -25.09
CA GLU A 89 -7.37 5.02 -25.66
C GLU A 89 -7.77 6.02 -24.57
N LEU A 90 -8.20 5.53 -23.40
CA LEU A 90 -8.57 6.36 -22.25
C LEU A 90 -7.38 6.90 -21.45
N MET A 91 -6.16 6.40 -21.70
CA MET A 91 -4.97 6.82 -20.95
C MET A 91 -4.15 7.86 -21.71
N PRO A 92 -3.48 8.80 -20.99
CA PRO A 92 -2.51 9.71 -21.59
C PRO A 92 -1.36 8.93 -22.23
N GLU A 93 -0.77 9.48 -23.30
CA GLU A 93 0.26 8.82 -24.12
C GLU A 93 1.38 8.22 -23.27
N ASP A 94 1.88 8.97 -22.28
CA ASP A 94 2.98 8.57 -21.40
C ASP A 94 2.66 7.30 -20.58
N ALA A 95 1.37 7.07 -20.26
CA ALA A 95 0.92 5.96 -19.45
C ALA A 95 0.50 4.73 -20.27
N ARG A 96 0.34 4.84 -21.60
CA ARG A 96 -0.10 3.71 -22.45
C ARG A 96 0.87 2.54 -22.43
N SER A 97 2.15 2.79 -22.16
CA SER A 97 3.19 1.76 -22.02
C SER A 97 2.96 0.83 -20.82
N LEU A 98 2.28 1.32 -19.77
CA LEU A 98 1.98 0.56 -18.55
C LEU A 98 0.80 -0.40 -18.73
N VAL A 99 0.00 -0.20 -19.77
CA VAL A 99 -1.19 -1.01 -20.07
C VAL A 99 -0.78 -2.23 -20.89
N THR A 100 -0.48 -3.32 -20.18
CA THR A 100 -0.14 -4.63 -20.75
C THR A 100 -1.18 -5.66 -20.31
N LYS A 101 -1.29 -6.79 -21.02
CA LYS A 101 -2.20 -7.88 -20.62
C LYS A 101 -1.93 -8.34 -19.20
N SER A 102 -0.64 -8.48 -18.84
CA SER A 102 -0.24 -8.91 -17.51
C SER A 102 -0.53 -7.86 -16.44
N SER A 103 -0.42 -6.55 -16.73
CA SER A 103 -0.78 -5.52 -15.74
C SER A 103 -2.28 -5.46 -15.50
N ILE A 104 -3.10 -5.60 -16.55
CA ILE A 104 -4.56 -5.68 -16.45
C ILE A 104 -4.97 -6.89 -15.60
N VAL A 105 -4.46 -8.09 -15.94
CA VAL A 105 -4.79 -9.32 -15.20
C VAL A 105 -4.34 -9.23 -13.73
N ASN A 106 -3.12 -8.75 -13.48
CA ASN A 106 -2.64 -8.58 -12.10
C ASN A 106 -3.47 -7.58 -11.30
N LEU A 107 -3.88 -6.46 -11.91
CA LEU A 107 -4.72 -5.47 -11.24
C LEU A 107 -6.11 -6.03 -10.94
N ALA A 108 -6.72 -6.70 -11.92
CA ALA A 108 -8.03 -7.34 -11.76
C ALA A 108 -8.01 -8.37 -10.63
N LEU A 109 -7.00 -9.25 -10.59
CA LEU A 109 -6.84 -10.22 -9.51
C LEU A 109 -6.66 -9.55 -8.14
N ARG A 110 -5.85 -8.49 -8.04
CA ARG A 110 -5.68 -7.75 -6.78
C ARG A 110 -6.97 -7.11 -6.30
N ILE A 111 -7.76 -6.54 -7.20
CA ILE A 111 -9.06 -5.96 -6.88
C ILE A 111 -10.01 -7.05 -6.36
N LEU A 112 -10.07 -8.18 -7.05
CA LEU A 112 -10.94 -9.29 -6.70
C LEU A 112 -10.56 -9.92 -5.35
N LEU A 113 -9.27 -10.13 -5.09
CA LEU A 113 -8.79 -10.67 -3.82
C LEU A 113 -9.04 -9.70 -2.66
N ARG A 114 -8.82 -8.39 -2.86
CA ARG A 114 -9.13 -7.38 -1.84
C ARG A 114 -10.63 -7.30 -1.56
N GLU A 115 -11.46 -7.47 -2.58
CA GLU A 115 -12.91 -7.51 -2.40
C GLU A 115 -13.33 -8.76 -1.61
N TYR A 116 -12.73 -9.91 -1.89
CA TYR A 116 -12.89 -11.12 -1.10
C TYR A 116 -12.46 -10.94 0.35
N GLU A 117 -11.29 -10.37 0.62
CA GLU A 117 -10.82 -10.08 1.99
C GLU A 117 -11.81 -9.22 2.77
N LYS A 118 -12.51 -8.30 2.10
CA LYS A 118 -13.50 -7.41 2.73
C LYS A 118 -14.87 -8.05 2.95
N ARG A 119 -15.32 -8.90 2.02
CA ARG A 119 -16.70 -9.43 2.00
C ARG A 119 -16.82 -10.91 2.35
N GLY A 120 -15.72 -11.65 2.33
CA GLY A 120 -15.67 -13.08 2.58
C GLY A 120 -16.61 -13.87 1.65
N GLU A 121 -17.51 -14.63 2.25
CA GLU A 121 -18.50 -15.47 1.56
C GLU A 121 -19.45 -14.68 0.66
N GLU A 122 -19.68 -13.40 0.99
CA GLU A 122 -20.54 -12.52 0.21
C GLU A 122 -19.85 -11.89 -1.00
N SER A 123 -18.57 -12.19 -1.20
CA SER A 123 -17.78 -11.70 -2.33
C SER A 123 -18.33 -12.16 -3.68
N ILE A 124 -18.03 -11.37 -4.71
CA ILE A 124 -18.42 -11.74 -6.08
C ILE A 124 -17.72 -13.04 -6.48
N LEU A 125 -16.47 -13.22 -6.08
CA LEU A 125 -15.69 -14.42 -6.38
C LEU A 125 -16.38 -15.69 -5.86
N VAL A 126 -16.70 -15.73 -4.56
CA VAL A 126 -17.34 -16.91 -3.93
C VAL A 126 -18.71 -17.18 -4.54
N LYS A 127 -19.51 -16.13 -4.76
CA LYS A 127 -20.83 -16.25 -5.40
C LYS A 127 -20.77 -16.87 -6.80
N GLN A 128 -19.78 -16.49 -7.60
CA GLN A 128 -19.62 -17.05 -8.95
C GLN A 128 -19.14 -18.50 -8.89
N LEU A 129 -18.20 -18.84 -8.00
CA LEU A 129 -17.72 -20.20 -7.82
C LEU A 129 -18.85 -21.14 -7.35
N ASN A 130 -19.67 -20.71 -6.39
CA ASN A 130 -20.83 -21.49 -5.94
C ASN A 130 -21.85 -21.73 -7.06
N LYS A 131 -22.11 -20.71 -7.89
CA LYS A 131 -22.99 -20.87 -9.07
C LYS A 131 -22.42 -21.85 -10.11
N MET A 132 -21.10 -21.90 -10.27
CA MET A 132 -20.46 -22.87 -11.17
C MET A 132 -20.57 -24.28 -10.60
N ALA A 133 -20.38 -24.46 -9.29
CA ALA A 133 -20.50 -25.75 -8.63
C ALA A 133 -21.93 -26.32 -8.68
N GLN A 134 -22.96 -25.46 -8.62
CA GLN A 134 -24.38 -25.87 -8.69
C GLN A 134 -24.88 -26.19 -10.11
N LYS A 135 -24.11 -25.84 -11.15
CA LYS A 135 -24.47 -26.09 -12.56
C LYS A 135 -23.84 -27.36 -13.13
N GLN A 136 -23.10 -28.11 -12.31
CA GLN A 136 -22.62 -29.45 -12.62
C GLN A 136 -23.56 -30.49 -12.02
#